data_AF-A0A8E2DM91-F1
#
_entry.id   AF-A0A8E2DM91-F1
#
_cell.length_a   1.000
_cell.length_b   1.000
_cell.length_c   1.000
_cell.angle_alpha   90.00
_cell.angle_beta   90.00
_cell.angle_gamma   90.00
#
_symmetry.space_group_name_H-M   'P 1'
#
loop_
_entity.id
_entity.type
_entity.pdbx_description
1 polymer ?
#
loop_
_entity_poly.entity_id
_entity_poly.type
_entity_poly.pdbx_seq_one_letter_code
_entity_poly.pdbx_strand_id
1 'polypeptide(L)' 'MATARHRIRSNFVFPNSESRVLLPPELEERILDFLWNDPASLCQCALVYRSWLPRCRYHIYTSLRI' A
#
# COMPACT_ATOMS: atom_id res chain seq x y z
N MET A 1 -9.11 21.27 -12.54
CA MET A 1 -10.05 20.18 -12.19
C MET A 1 -9.36 19.23 -11.22
N ALA A 2 -9.36 19.59 -9.93
CA ALA A 2 -8.69 18.83 -8.87
C ALA A 2 -9.73 17.94 -8.17
N THR A 3 -9.70 16.64 -8.42
CA THR A 3 -10.62 15.70 -7.80
C THR A 3 -10.26 15.55 -6.33
N ALA A 4 -11.07 16.19 -5.47
CA ALA A 4 -11.05 16.00 -4.03
C ALA A 4 -11.25 14.52 -3.71
N ARG A 5 -10.15 13.82 -3.40
CA ARG A 5 -10.22 12.44 -2.92
C ARG A 5 -10.51 12.50 -1.42
N HIS A 6 -11.78 12.31 -1.08
CA HIS A 6 -12.26 12.18 0.29
C HIS A 6 -11.27 11.38 1.16
N ARG A 7 -10.85 12.03 2.24
CA ARG A 7 -10.00 11.50 3.29
C ARG A 7 -10.80 10.49 4.12
N ILE A 8 -11.06 9.31 3.56
CA ILE A 8 -11.53 8.18 4.35
C ILE A 8 -10.28 7.55 4.96
N ARG A 9 -9.97 7.93 6.21
CA ARG A 9 -9.06 7.13 7.03
C ARG A 9 -9.68 5.75 7.10
N SER A 10 -8.97 4.72 6.68
CA SER A 10 -9.29 3.33 6.98
C SER A 10 -9.18 3.16 8.49
N ASN A 11 -10.25 3.53 9.22
CA ASN A 11 -10.47 3.11 10.58
C ASN A 11 -10.58 1.59 10.54
N PHE A 12 -9.56 0.89 11.06
CA PHE A 12 -9.69 -0.53 11.30
C PHE A 12 -10.02 -0.74 12.76
N VAL A 13 -11.32 -0.90 13.01
CA VAL A 13 -11.84 -1.45 14.26
C VAL A 13 -12.29 -2.87 13.94
N PHE A 14 -11.75 -3.85 14.65
CA PHE A 14 -12.30 -5.18 14.71
C PHE A 14 -13.40 -5.22 15.77
N PRO A 15 -14.66 -5.49 15.39
CA PRO A 15 -15.50 -6.29 16.25
C PRO A 15 -16.15 -7.41 15.43
N ASN A 16 -15.67 -8.64 15.67
CA ASN A 16 -16.27 -9.95 15.42
C ASN A 16 -16.82 -10.29 14.01
N SER A 17 -16.15 -11.29 13.38
CA SER A 17 -16.60 -12.21 12.31
C SER A 17 -17.34 -11.58 11.12
N GLU A 18 -16.75 -11.38 9.93
CA GLU A 18 -16.29 -12.42 9.00
C GLU A 18 -15.05 -11.94 8.19
N SER A 19 -13.88 -12.41 8.64
CA SER A 19 -12.62 -12.69 7.92
C SER A 19 -12.31 -11.98 6.59
N ARG A 20 -12.29 -10.64 6.56
CA ARG A 20 -11.24 -9.94 5.80
C ARG A 20 -10.03 -9.78 6.70
N VAL A 21 -9.10 -10.74 6.61
CA VAL A 21 -7.81 -10.66 7.29
C VAL A 21 -7.05 -9.48 6.68
N LEU A 22 -7.13 -8.31 7.32
CA LEU A 22 -6.20 -7.25 7.01
C LEU A 22 -4.88 -7.56 7.69
N LEU A 23 -3.82 -7.53 6.90
CA LEU A 23 -2.47 -7.61 7.43
C LEU A 23 -2.20 -6.33 8.25
N PRO A 24 -1.48 -6.43 9.36
CA PRO A 24 -0.90 -5.27 10.01
C PRO A 24 -0.06 -4.46 9.00
N PRO A 25 -0.07 -3.12 9.08
CA PRO A 25 0.71 -2.25 8.20
C PRO A 25 2.20 -2.63 8.15
N GLU A 26 2.78 -3.08 9.26
CA GLU A 26 4.18 -3.49 9.35
C GLU A 26 4.48 -4.73 8.49
N LEU A 27 3.50 -5.62 8.31
CA LEU A 27 3.62 -6.76 7.40
C LEU A 27 3.44 -6.33 5.95
N GLU A 28 2.51 -5.42 5.67
CA GLU A 28 2.34 -4.85 4.33
C GLU A 28 3.64 -4.19 3.84
N GLU A 29 4.26 -3.38 4.71
CA GLU A 29 5.54 -2.73 4.42
C GLU A 29 6.66 -3.75 4.17
N ARG A 30 6.75 -4.80 5.00
CA ARG A 30 7.75 -5.87 4.82
C ARG A 30 7.60 -6.59 3.48
N ILE A 31 6.36 -6.84 3.05
CA ILE A 31 6.08 -7.48 1.75
C ILE A 31 6.56 -6.58 0.61
N LEU A 32 6.27 -5.29 0.68
CA LEU A 32 6.69 -4.32 -0.33
C LEU A 32 8.21 -4.10 -0.33
N ASP A 33 8.87 -4.20 0.83
CA ASP A 33 10.32 -4.14 0.94
C ASP A 33 11.00 -5.29 0.18
N PHE A 34 10.40 -6.49 0.09
CA PHE A 34 10.95 -7.59 -0.73
C PHE A 34 10.87 -7.34 -2.24
N LEU A 35 9.96 -6.47 -2.67
CA LEU A 35 9.71 -6.13 -4.08
C LEU A 35 10.57 -4.95 -4.57
N TRP A 36 11.54 -4.50 -3.78
CA TRP A 36 12.36 -3.32 -4.05
C TRP A 36 13.09 -3.33 -5.41
N ASN A 37 13.41 -4.51 -5.95
CA ASN A 37 14.12 -4.68 -7.22
C ASN A 37 13.18 -4.82 -8.43
N ASP A 38 11.87 -4.91 -8.24
CA ASP A 38 10.88 -5.11 -9.29
C ASP A 38 9.82 -3.98 -9.27
N PRO A 39 10.11 -2.84 -9.92
CA PRO A 39 9.19 -1.71 -9.98
C PRO A 39 7.89 -2.04 -10.73
N ALA A 40 7.88 -3.05 -11.61
CA ALA A 40 6.66 -3.47 -12.31
C ALA A 40 5.67 -4.13 -11.33
N SER A 41 6.17 -5.02 -10.47
CA SER A 41 5.35 -5.62 -9.41
C SER A 41 4.89 -4.59 -8.38
N LEU A 42 5.74 -3.65 -7.97
CA LEU A 42 5.34 -2.55 -7.08
C LEU A 42 4.20 -1.69 -7.68
N CYS A 43 4.20 -1.46 -9.00
CA CYS A 43 3.10 -0.79 -9.68
C CYS A 43 1.78 -1.58 -9.59
N GLN A 44 1.83 -2.90 -9.76
CA GLN A 44 0.64 -3.75 -9.63
C GLN A 44 0.12 -3.77 -8.18
N CYS A 45 1.01 -3.93 -7.20
CA CYS A 45 0.69 -3.88 -5.78
C CYS A 45 0.01 -2.55 -5.37
N ALA A 46 0.45 -1.43 -5.94
CA ALA A 46 -0.14 -0.12 -5.70
C ALA A 46 -1.61 0.01 -6.17
N LEU A 47 -2.08 -0.88 -7.06
CA LEU A 47 -3.45 -0.92 -7.57
C LEU A 47 -4.36 -1.84 -6.74
N VAL A 48 -3.81 -2.84 -6.06
CA VAL A 48 -4.56 -3.83 -5.28
C VAL A 48 -5.19 -3.20 -4.05
N TYR A 49 -4.42 -2.37 -3.31
CA TYR A 49 -4.88 -1.82 -2.05
C TYR A 49 -4.39 -0.38 -1.80
N ARG A 50 -5.28 0.45 -1.23
CA ARG A 50 -5.03 1.90 -1.08
C ARG A 50 -3.98 2.21 -0.01
N SER A 51 -3.80 1.36 1.02
CA SER A 51 -2.72 1.55 2.02
C SER A 51 -1.34 1.21 1.46
N TRP A 52 -1.26 0.38 0.40
CA TRP A 52 0.01 0.01 -0.24
C TRP A 52 0.55 1.14 -1.13
N LEU A 53 -0.32 2.03 -1.62
CA LEU A 53 0.03 3.09 -2.55
C LEU A 53 1.14 4.05 -2.07
N PRO A 54 1.13 4.58 -0.83
CA PRO A 54 2.19 5.45 -0.33
C PRO A 54 3.54 4.73 -0.28
N ARG A 55 3.55 3.47 0.17
CA ARG A 55 4.76 2.66 0.31
C ARG A 55 5.33 2.24 -1.05
N CYS A 56 4.49 1.77 -1.97
CA CYS A 56 4.91 1.45 -3.33
C CYS A 56 5.54 2.66 -4.03
N ARG A 57 4.93 3.84 -3.91
CA ARG A 57 5.51 5.08 -4.45
C ARG A 57 6.86 5.41 -3.85
N TYR A 58 7.02 5.26 -2.54
CA TYR A 58 8.31 5.46 -1.87
C TYR A 58 9.40 4.57 -2.46
N HIS A 59 9.13 3.27 -2.64
CA HIS A 59 10.09 2.34 -3.25
C HIS A 59 10.40 2.70 -4.70
N ILE A 60 9.38 3.00 -5.51
CA ILE A 60 9.55 3.39 -6.91
C ILE A 60 10.42 4.66 -7.00
N TYR A 61 10.12 5.72 -6.24
CA TYR A 61 10.93 6.93 -6.25
C TYR A 61 12.36 6.70 -5.74
N THR A 62 12.53 5.85 -4.73
CA THR A 62 13.87 5.50 -4.22
C THR A 62 14.68 4.73 -5.26
N SER A 63 14.06 3.82 -6.02
CA SER A 63 14.71 3.07 -7.10
C SER A 63 15.12 3.93 -8.29
N LEU A 64 14.47 5.07 -8.50
CA LEU A 64 14.77 6.02 -9.58
C LEU A 64 15.85 7.05 -9.21
N ARG A 65 16.43 6.98 -8.01
CA ARG A 65 17.47 7.92 -7.57
C ARG A 65 18.81 7.53 -8.23
N ILE A 66 19.12 8.24 -9.31
CA ILE A 66 20.39 8.23 -10.07
C ILE A 66 21.46 9.00 -9.31
#